data_AF-A0A9W6JSM7-F1
#
_entry.id   AF-A0A9W6JSM7-F1
#
_cell.length_a   1.000
_cell.length_b   1.000
_cell.length_c   1.000
_cell.angle_alpha   90.00
_cell.angle_beta   90.00
_cell.angle_gamma   90.00
#
_symmetry.space_group_name_H-M   'P 1'
#
loop_
_entity.id
_entity.type
_entity.pdbx_description
1 polymer ?
#
loop_
_entity_poly.entity_id
_entity_poly.type
_entity_poly.pdbx_seq_one_letter_code
_entity_poly.pdbx_strand_id
1 'polypeptide(L)'
;MTEAGDDAARARLETALEAVRARFVAGLDARTGALVELARAAREHQPPGSDLARADLLRGLHSIAGSAPTVGLRDLGARARALEALVASAERDGGLVPDIVEDIRSLAACRT
;
A
#
# COMPACT_ATOMS: atom_id res chain seq x y z
N MET A 1 40.95 8.13 8.70
CA MET A 1 39.59 8.01 8.13
C MET A 1 38.91 9.33 8.49
N THR A 2 38.67 10.19 7.48
CA THR A 2 38.47 11.64 7.66
C THR A 2 36.97 11.98 7.68
N GLU A 3 36.57 13.01 8.44
CA GLU A 3 35.18 13.51 8.51
C GLU A 3 34.58 13.75 7.11
N ALA A 4 35.38 14.23 6.16
CA ALA A 4 34.96 14.45 4.77
C ALA A 4 34.53 13.16 4.03
N GLY A 5 35.08 12.00 4.41
CA GLY A 5 34.68 10.69 3.85
C GLY A 5 33.32 10.23 4.37
N ASP A 6 33.06 10.45 5.66
CA ASP A 6 31.80 10.07 6.32
C ASP A 6 30.65 10.98 5.86
N ASP A 7 30.91 12.29 5.70
CA ASP A 7 29.93 13.23 5.14
C ASP A 7 29.52 12.87 3.69
N ALA A 8 30.49 12.49 2.86
CA ALA A 8 30.20 12.05 1.49
C ALA A 8 29.39 10.74 1.46
N ALA A 9 29.64 9.81 2.38
CA ALA A 9 28.84 8.59 2.49
C ALA A 9 27.41 8.89 2.95
N ARG A 10 27.24 9.77 3.94
CA ARG A 10 25.92 10.22 4.42
C ARG A 10 25.10 10.88 3.31
N ALA A 11 25.71 11.81 2.57
CA ALA A 11 25.04 12.48 1.46
C ALA A 11 24.57 11.51 0.35
N ARG A 12 25.36 10.47 0.05
CA ARG A 12 24.97 9.42 -0.91
C ARG A 12 23.78 8.60 -0.40
N LEU A 13 23.77 8.26 0.88
CA LEU A 13 22.65 7.53 1.48
C LEU A 13 21.37 8.36 1.45
N GLU A 14 21.45 9.64 1.80
CA GLU A 14 20.30 10.56 1.74
C GLU A 14 19.76 10.67 0.31
N THR A 15 20.64 10.83 -0.68
CA THR A 15 20.28 10.85 -2.10
C THR A 15 19.59 9.55 -2.53
N ALA A 16 20.10 8.40 -2.09
CA ALA A 16 19.52 7.10 -2.41
C ALA A 16 18.13 6.91 -1.78
N LEU A 17 17.96 7.31 -0.52
CA LEU A 17 16.68 7.25 0.18
C LEU A 17 15.63 8.14 -0.48
N GLU A 18 16.00 9.36 -0.87
CA GLU A 18 15.10 10.27 -1.59
C GLU A 18 14.69 9.69 -2.96
N ALA A 19 15.63 9.08 -3.69
CA ALA A 19 15.32 8.41 -4.95
C ALA A 19 14.37 7.22 -4.78
N VAL A 20 14.55 6.42 -3.72
CA VAL A 20 13.64 5.31 -3.39
C VAL A 20 12.26 5.83 -3.04
N ARG A 21 12.16 6.87 -2.21
CA ARG A 21 10.89 7.51 -1.85
C ARG A 21 10.18 8.08 -3.09
N ALA A 22 10.90 8.79 -3.96
CA ALA A 22 10.34 9.35 -5.19
C ALA A 22 9.76 8.27 -6.11
N ARG A 23 10.49 7.16 -6.31
CA ARG A 23 10.01 6.02 -7.10
C ARG A 23 8.78 5.37 -6.48
N PHE A 24 8.76 5.24 -5.16
CA PHE A 24 7.62 4.69 -4.45
C PHE A 24 6.37 5.55 -4.66
N VAL A 25 6.48 6.87 -4.47
CA VAL A 25 5.38 7.82 -4.66
C VAL A 25 4.89 7.81 -6.11
N ALA A 26 5.80 7.84 -7.08
CA ALA A 26 5.45 7.81 -8.50
C ALA A 26 4.66 6.55 -8.90
N GLY A 27 4.91 5.42 -8.25
CA GLY A 27 4.18 4.16 -8.49
C GLY A 27 2.92 3.97 -7.65
N LEU A 28 2.53 4.92 -6.80
CA LEU A 28 1.40 4.73 -5.87
C LEU A 28 0.05 4.73 -6.58
N ASP A 29 -0.14 5.59 -7.58
CA ASP A 29 -1.41 5.68 -8.34
C ASP A 29 -1.69 4.40 -9.10
N ALA A 30 -0.68 3.84 -9.77
CA ALA A 30 -0.82 2.57 -10.49
C ALA A 30 -1.15 1.40 -9.53
N ARG A 31 -0.48 1.35 -8.37
CA ARG A 31 -0.73 0.32 -7.36
C ARG A 31 -2.14 0.43 -6.76
N THR A 32 -2.55 1.63 -6.36
CA THR A 32 -3.90 1.85 -5.82
C THR A 32 -4.98 1.59 -6.85
N GLY A 33 -4.76 1.93 -8.12
CA GLY A 33 -5.64 1.56 -9.23
C GLY A 33 -5.80 0.04 -9.38
N ALA A 34 -4.71 -0.72 -9.33
CA ALA A 34 -4.78 -2.19 -9.36
C ALA A 34 -5.55 -2.77 -8.16
N LEU A 35 -5.38 -2.20 -6.96
CA LEU A 35 -6.14 -2.62 -5.77
C LEU A 35 -7.62 -2.31 -5.88
N VAL A 36 -8.00 -1.20 -6.54
CA VAL A 36 -9.41 -0.88 -6.81
C VAL A 36 -10.06 -1.94 -7.69
N GLU A 37 -9.38 -2.37 -8.76
CA GLU A 37 -9.90 -3.43 -9.63
C GLU A 37 -10.03 -4.77 -8.91
N LEU A 38 -9.05 -5.12 -8.06
CA LEU A 38 -9.12 -6.31 -7.21
C LEU A 38 -10.28 -6.24 -6.20
N ALA A 39 -10.52 -5.07 -5.60
CA ALA A 39 -11.63 -4.87 -4.67
C ALA A 39 -13.00 -4.98 -5.34
N ARG A 40 -13.14 -4.49 -6.59
CA ARG A 40 -14.36 -4.70 -7.39
C ARG A 40 -14.58 -6.17 -7.70
N ALA A 41 -13.55 -6.84 -8.23
CA ALA A 41 -13.62 -8.26 -8.54
C ALA A 41 -13.97 -9.12 -7.31
N ALA A 42 -13.38 -8.81 -6.15
CA ALA A 42 -13.64 -9.51 -4.89
C ALA A 42 -15.06 -9.28 -4.32
N ARG A 43 -15.74 -8.20 -4.73
CA ARG A 43 -17.14 -7.94 -4.37
C ARG A 43 -18.12 -8.66 -5.29
N GLU A 44 -17.82 -8.73 -6.58
CA GLU A 44 -18.72 -9.31 -7.59
C GLU A 44 -18.89 -10.85 -7.44
N HIS A 45 -17.92 -11.55 -6.86
CA HIS A 45 -17.87 -13.01 -6.82
C HIS A 45 -18.20 -13.64 -5.44
N GLN A 46 -19.11 -13.03 -4.67
CA GLN A 46 -19.56 -13.56 -3.37
C GLN A 46 -20.87 -14.39 -3.47
N PRO A 47 -20.92 -15.68 -3.05
CA PRO A 47 -19.83 -16.66 -2.83
C PRO A 47 -19.93 -17.93 -3.73
N PRO A 48 -18.91 -18.81 -3.86
CA PRO A 48 -17.46 -18.63 -3.94
C PRO A 48 -16.92 -18.77 -5.39
N GLY A 49 -15.99 -17.89 -5.76
CA GLY A 49 -15.25 -17.95 -7.03
C GLY A 49 -14.04 -17.01 -7.13
N SER A 50 -13.76 -16.16 -6.12
CA SER A 50 -12.64 -15.20 -6.18
C SER A 50 -11.80 -15.10 -4.89
N ASP A 51 -11.46 -16.23 -4.26
CA ASP A 51 -10.40 -16.23 -3.23
C ASP A 51 -9.12 -15.59 -3.76
N LEU A 52 -8.84 -15.73 -5.06
CA LEU A 52 -7.68 -15.13 -5.71
C LEU A 52 -7.71 -13.60 -5.67
N ALA A 53 -8.81 -12.94 -6.08
CA ALA A 53 -8.89 -11.49 -6.10
C ALA A 53 -8.78 -10.90 -4.69
N ARG A 54 -9.44 -11.53 -3.70
CA ARG A 54 -9.32 -11.12 -2.30
C ARG A 54 -7.92 -11.36 -1.74
N ALA A 55 -7.30 -12.50 -2.04
CA ALA A 55 -5.94 -12.81 -1.62
C ALA A 55 -4.90 -11.87 -2.25
N ASP A 56 -5.07 -11.51 -3.53
CA ASP A 56 -4.23 -10.52 -4.22
C ASP A 56 -4.42 -9.12 -3.62
N LEU A 57 -5.67 -8.74 -3.31
CA LEU A 57 -5.96 -7.49 -2.61
C LEU A 57 -5.25 -7.43 -1.26
N LEU A 58 -5.33 -8.50 -0.46
CA LEU A 58 -4.64 -8.60 0.83
C LEU A 58 -3.12 -8.48 0.66
N ARG A 59 -2.51 -9.21 -0.28
CA ARG A 59 -1.07 -9.12 -0.56
C ARG A 59 -0.64 -7.71 -0.96
N GLY A 60 -1.43 -7.04 -1.79
CA GLY A 60 -1.14 -5.69 -2.24
C GLY A 60 -1.23 -4.67 -1.10
N LEU A 61 -2.26 -4.76 -0.26
CA LEU A 61 -2.39 -3.93 0.94
C LEU A 61 -1.24 -4.20 1.93
N HIS A 62 -0.91 -5.47 2.18
CA HIS A 62 0.21 -5.89 3.02
C HIS A 62 1.54 -5.30 2.53
N SER A 63 1.77 -5.33 1.22
CA SER A 63 2.97 -4.74 0.62
C SER A 63 3.06 -3.24 0.90
N ILE A 64 1.97 -2.48 0.70
CA ILE A 64 1.94 -1.03 1.00
C ILE A 64 2.10 -0.79 2.50
N ALA A 65 1.41 -1.55 3.34
CA ALA A 65 1.49 -1.50 4.79
C ALA A 65 2.92 -1.64 5.32
N GLY A 66 3.68 -2.58 4.78
CA GLY A 66 5.07 -2.85 5.18
C GLY A 66 6.08 -1.88 4.57
N SER A 67 5.90 -1.49 3.31
CA SER A 67 6.89 -0.69 2.57
C SER A 67 6.72 0.82 2.71
N ALA A 68 5.51 1.34 2.90
CA ALA A 68 5.30 2.78 3.03
C ALA A 68 6.05 3.40 4.24
N PRO A 69 6.06 2.78 5.45
CA PRO A 69 6.80 3.34 6.58
C PRO A 69 8.32 3.37 6.38
N THR A 70 8.90 2.46 5.58
CA THR A 70 10.36 2.40 5.35
C THR A 70 10.86 3.56 4.49
N VAL A 71 9.97 4.18 3.72
CA VAL A 71 10.23 5.39 2.91
C VAL A 71 9.64 6.66 3.53
N GLY A 72 9.30 6.62 4.82
CA GLY A 72 8.81 7.78 5.58
C GLY A 72 7.32 8.05 5.48
N LEU A 73 6.54 7.25 4.75
CA LEU A 73 5.09 7.41 4.56
C LEU A 73 4.31 6.60 5.61
N ARG A 74 4.44 6.99 6.88
CA ARG A 74 3.85 6.25 8.02
C ARG A 74 2.33 6.19 7.96
N ASP A 75 1.68 7.29 7.62
CA ASP A 75 0.21 7.40 7.58
C ASP A 75 -0.37 6.52 6.48
N LEU A 76 0.26 6.51 5.30
CA LEU A 76 -0.09 5.59 4.22
C LEU A 76 -0.01 4.13 4.70
N GLY A 77 1.07 3.75 5.37
CA GLY A 77 1.23 2.40 5.90
C GLY A 77 0.18 2.04 6.95
N ALA A 78 -0.18 2.97 7.83
CA ALA A 78 -1.21 2.76 8.84
C ALA A 78 -2.61 2.56 8.22
N ARG A 79 -2.97 3.37 7.21
CA ARG A 79 -4.24 3.25 6.50
C ARG A 79 -4.32 1.97 5.68
N ALA A 80 -3.23 1.59 5.00
CA ALA A 80 -3.16 0.32 4.27
C ALA A 80 -3.35 -0.88 5.21
N ARG A 81 -2.76 -0.88 6.41
CA ARG A 81 -2.99 -1.91 7.43
C ARG A 81 -4.44 -1.97 7.91
N ALA A 82 -5.08 -0.82 8.10
CA ALA A 82 -6.48 -0.77 8.50
C ALA A 82 -7.39 -1.43 7.43
N LEU A 83 -7.13 -1.13 6.15
CA LEU A 83 -7.85 -1.76 5.05
C LEU A 83 -7.55 -3.25 4.91
N GLU A 84 -6.29 -3.66 5.12
CA GLU A 84 -5.90 -5.08 5.15
C GLU A 84 -6.72 -5.85 6.20
N ALA A 85 -6.88 -5.28 7.40
CA ALA A 85 -7.68 -5.88 8.46
C ALA A 85 -9.17 -6.00 8.09
N LEU A 86 -9.76 -4.98 7.47
CA LEU A 86 -11.14 -5.00 6.98
C LEU A 86 -11.36 -6.07 5.91
N VAL A 87 -10.44 -6.17 4.94
CA VAL A 87 -10.52 -7.20 3.89
C VAL A 87 -10.35 -8.61 4.48
N ALA A 88 -9.54 -8.77 5.51
CA ALA A 88 -9.31 -10.05 6.18
C ALA A 88 -10.49 -10.51 7.05
N SER A 89 -11.34 -9.59 7.53
CA SER A 89 -12.54 -9.93 8.30
C SER A 89 -13.80 -10.11 7.44
N ALA A 90 -13.78 -9.63 6.20
CA ALA A 90 -14.91 -9.60 5.27
C ALA A 90 -15.71 -10.92 5.17
N GLU A 91 -15.07 -12.10 5.14
CA GLU A 91 -15.83 -13.37 5.08
C GLU A 91 -16.69 -13.62 6.31
N ARG A 92 -16.19 -13.27 7.49
CA ARG A 92 -16.94 -13.40 8.75
C ARG A 92 -18.04 -12.35 8.84
N ASP A 93 -17.80 -11.18 8.23
CA ASP A 93 -18.68 -10.02 8.31
C ASP A 93 -19.73 -9.98 7.18
N GLY A 94 -19.79 -11.01 6.34
CA GLY A 94 -20.78 -11.16 5.28
C GLY A 94 -20.44 -10.46 3.96
N GLY A 95 -19.19 -10.04 3.78
CA GLY A 95 -18.68 -9.47 2.54
C GLY A 95 -17.75 -8.28 2.71
N LEU A 96 -17.28 -7.74 1.59
CA LEU A 96 -16.50 -6.50 1.59
C LEU A 96 -17.46 -5.31 1.66
N VAL A 97 -17.14 -4.35 2.54
CA VAL A 97 -17.95 -3.12 2.68
C VAL A 97 -17.99 -2.32 1.37
N PRO A 98 -19.12 -1.64 1.05
CA PRO A 98 -19.25 -0.89 -0.21
C PRO A 98 -18.18 0.18 -0.42
N ASP A 99 -17.75 0.83 0.65
CA ASP A 99 -16.86 1.99 0.62
C ASP A 99 -15.37 1.61 0.44
N ILE A 100 -15.04 0.31 0.47
CA ILE A 100 -13.66 -0.19 0.35
C ILE A 100 -12.93 0.34 -0.89
N VAL A 101 -13.66 0.55 -1.99
CA VAL A 101 -13.10 1.07 -3.24
C VAL A 101 -12.65 2.51 -3.08
N GLU A 102 -13.45 3.33 -2.40
CA GLU A 102 -13.10 4.74 -2.15
C GLU A 102 -11.98 4.84 -1.12
N ASP A 103 -12.02 4.00 -0.08
CA ASP A 103 -10.96 3.93 0.92
C ASP A 103 -9.61 3.57 0.29
N ILE A 104 -9.57 2.58 -0.61
CA ILE A 104 -8.35 2.22 -1.36
C ILE A 104 -7.88 3.38 -2.24
N ARG A 105 -8.79 4.06 -2.96
CA ARG A 105 -8.44 5.21 -3.80
C ARG A 105 -7.83 6.34 -2.97
N SER A 106 -8.37 6.56 -1.78
CA SER A 106 -7.89 7.61 -0.88
C SER A 106 -6.48 7.36 -0.35
N LEU A 107 -5.90 6.15 -0.49
CA LEU A 107 -4.50 5.90 -0.13
C LEU A 107 -3.53 6.75 -0.96
N ALA A 108 -3.84 7.01 -2.23
CA ALA A 108 -3.02 7.86 -3.10
C ALA A 108 -2.93 9.32 -2.61
N ALA A 109 -3.87 9.76 -1.76
CA ALA A 109 -3.85 11.07 -1.14
C ALA A 109 -2.80 11.18 -0.01
N CYS A 110 -2.36 10.05 0.58
CA CYS A 110 -1.35 10.01 1.66
C CYS A 110 0.10 10.06 1.15
N ARG A 111 0.34 10.68 -0.01
CA ARG A 111 1.66 10.80 -0.63
C ARG A 111 2.52 11.93 -0.05
N THR A 112 1.90 12.84 0.69
CA THR A 112 2.52 13.99 1.36
C THR A 112 3.08 13.57 2.71
#